data_AF-A0A971JFX6-F1
#
_entry.id   AF-A0A971JFX6-F1
#
_cell.length_a   1.000
_cell.length_b   1.000
_cell.length_c   1.000
_cell.angle_alpha   90.00
_cell.angle_beta   90.00
_cell.angle_gamma   90.00
#
_symmetry.space_group_name_H-M   'P 1'
#
loop_
_entity.id
_entity.type
_entity.pdbx_description
1 polymer ?
#
loop_
_entity_poly.entity_id
_entity_poly.type
_entity_poly.pdbx_seq_one_letter_code
_entity_poly.pdbx_strand_id
1 'polypeptide(L)'
;MSSDIINSLKLEEQLRILYGNRSFEVHDRIKELTEKWKDRLGHHNRKMPDQEDVILIAYGDSICDKGEKPLATLFKFLKQYTADFITGVHILPFFPYTSDDGFSITNYYEVRDELGGWEDIQRISGHYKMMVDLVINHVSKSSPWFEGYIKCDSRYKDFFITADPKQDYSKVIRPRTLPLLTPVETAEGEKFVWTTFSPDQVDLNFANPEVLLEMLNVLLTYVSYGARYIRLDAVGFIWKQPGTTCMHLKETHAIVKLVRAVLDEVALGTIIITETNVPHEENISYLGSGDEAHMVYQFPLPPLTMYTLQSGDATKLNKWAKSLESTRMNEYNTYLNFLASHDGVGIRPVEGILDEQEKEFLLDTVVRNGGYISYKTNKDGSVSPYEMNISYMDGITNASRPKEER
;
A
#
# COMPACT_ATOMS: atom_id res chain seq x y z
N MET A 1 27.26 -6.58 21.19
CA MET A 1 27.31 -5.57 20.11
C MET A 1 26.24 -4.53 20.43
N SER A 2 26.51 -3.24 20.23
CA SER A 2 25.49 -2.19 20.40
C SER A 2 24.36 -2.39 19.37
N SER A 3 23.15 -1.88 19.68
CA SER A 3 22.00 -1.89 18.77
C SER A 3 22.34 -1.35 17.38
N ASP A 4 23.17 -0.31 17.34
CA ASP A 4 23.49 0.44 16.13
C ASP A 4 24.38 -0.39 15.18
N ILE A 5 25.28 -1.20 15.73
CA ILE A 5 26.10 -2.13 14.93
C ILE A 5 25.22 -3.21 14.30
N ILE A 6 24.25 -3.75 15.06
CA ILE A 6 23.33 -4.77 14.55
C ILE A 6 22.44 -4.19 13.44
N ASN A 7 21.94 -2.96 13.61
CA ASN A 7 21.11 -2.32 12.60
C ASN A 7 21.88 -2.00 11.32
N SER A 8 23.11 -1.49 11.45
CA SER A 8 23.97 -1.22 10.30
C SER A 8 24.28 -2.49 9.50
N LEU A 9 24.52 -3.62 10.17
CA LEU A 9 24.72 -4.91 9.50
C LEU A 9 23.46 -5.39 8.76
N LYS A 10 22.27 -5.23 9.35
CA LYS A 10 21.00 -5.56 8.68
C LYS A 10 20.80 -4.72 7.42
N LEU A 11 21.06 -3.41 7.50
CA LEU A 11 20.96 -2.49 6.37
C LEU A 11 21.89 -2.91 5.23
N GLU A 12 23.15 -3.21 5.57
CA GLU A 12 24.16 -3.63 4.60
C GLU A 12 23.78 -4.94 3.88
N GLU A 13 23.22 -5.92 4.60
CA GLU A 13 22.73 -7.16 4.01
C GLU A 13 21.66 -6.89 2.94
N GLN A 14 20.66 -6.06 3.26
CA GLN A 14 19.61 -5.73 2.30
C GLN A 14 20.16 -4.95 1.10
N LEU A 15 21.06 -3.99 1.33
CA LEU A 15 21.69 -3.22 0.25
C LEU A 15 22.55 -4.08 -0.68
N ARG A 16 23.18 -5.14 -0.17
CA ARG A 16 23.91 -6.11 -1.01
C ARG A 16 22.97 -6.89 -1.92
N ILE A 17 21.77 -7.24 -1.45
CA ILE A 17 20.74 -7.87 -2.29
C ILE A 17 20.31 -6.92 -3.42
N LEU A 18 20.11 -5.64 -3.12
CA LEU A 18 19.60 -4.65 -4.08
C LEU A 18 20.66 -4.17 -5.08
N TYR A 19 21.87 -3.86 -4.60
CA TYR A 19 22.85 -3.08 -5.36
C TYR A 19 24.25 -3.71 -5.44
N GLY A 20 24.44 -4.89 -4.85
CA GLY A 20 25.70 -5.64 -4.91
C GLY A 20 26.90 -4.80 -4.45
N ASN A 21 27.82 -4.55 -5.38
CA ASN A 21 29.06 -3.81 -5.11
C ASN A 21 28.84 -2.33 -4.74
N ARG A 22 27.69 -1.74 -5.07
CA ARG A 22 27.35 -0.35 -4.70
C ARG A 22 26.75 -0.24 -3.30
N SER A 23 26.55 -1.35 -2.59
CA SER A 23 25.90 -1.37 -1.27
C SER A 23 26.53 -0.42 -0.25
N PHE A 24 27.87 -0.36 -0.18
CA PHE A 24 28.58 0.54 0.75
C PHE A 24 28.33 2.02 0.47
N GLU A 25 28.37 2.43 -0.80
CA GLU A 25 28.11 3.81 -1.21
C GLU A 25 26.68 4.23 -0.84
N VAL A 26 25.70 3.35 -1.12
CA VAL A 26 24.29 3.63 -0.82
C VAL A 26 24.06 3.66 0.70
N HIS A 27 24.73 2.78 1.45
CA HIS A 27 24.65 2.76 2.91
C HIS A 27 25.13 4.09 3.52
N ASP A 28 26.26 4.62 3.07
CA ASP A 28 26.78 5.91 3.57
C ASP A 28 25.84 7.07 3.23
N ARG A 29 25.21 7.05 2.06
CA ARG A 29 24.20 8.06 1.68
C ARG A 29 22.91 7.96 2.49
N ILE A 30 22.49 6.75 2.87
CA ILE A 30 21.38 6.57 3.82
C ILE A 30 21.76 7.14 5.19
N LYS A 31 23.00 6.96 5.65
CA LYS A 31 23.48 7.58 6.90
C LYS A 31 23.45 9.11 6.85
N GLU A 32 23.91 9.70 5.76
CA GLU A 32 23.84 11.15 5.56
C GLU A 32 22.39 11.66 5.57
N LEU A 33 21.50 10.94 4.88
CA LEU A 33 20.06 11.25 4.86
C LEU A 33 19.43 11.16 6.25
N THR A 34 19.68 10.06 6.98
CA THR A 34 19.13 9.83 8.31
C THR A 34 19.62 10.87 9.33
N GLU A 35 20.91 11.23 9.30
CA GLU A 35 21.46 12.26 10.19
C GLU A 35 20.82 13.64 9.91
N LYS A 36 20.55 13.98 8.64
CA LYS A 36 19.82 15.23 8.27
C LYS A 36 18.42 15.30 8.88
N TRP A 37 17.76 14.15 9.05
CA TRP A 37 16.39 14.08 9.56
C TRP A 37 16.30 13.90 11.07
N LYS A 38 17.35 13.43 11.73
CA LYS A 38 17.36 13.03 13.14
C LYS A 38 16.76 14.06 14.10
N ASP A 39 17.09 15.34 13.93
CA ASP A 39 16.58 16.43 14.79
C ASP A 39 15.14 16.85 14.48
N ARG A 40 14.57 16.37 13.37
CA ARG A 40 13.20 16.69 12.92
C ARG A 40 12.21 15.57 13.21
N LEU A 41 12.71 14.38 13.54
CA LEU A 41 11.88 13.20 13.76
C LEU A 41 11.53 13.07 15.24
N GLY A 42 10.26 12.84 15.51
CA GLY A 42 9.81 12.41 16.82
C GLY A 42 10.01 10.91 17.01
N HIS A 43 10.10 10.48 18.26
CA HIS A 43 9.91 9.08 18.61
C HIS A 43 8.48 8.85 19.07
N HIS A 44 7.90 7.74 18.65
CA HIS A 44 6.59 7.33 19.10
C HIS A 44 6.71 6.23 20.18
N ASN A 45 5.60 5.94 20.88
CA ASN A 45 5.55 4.84 21.85
C ASN A 45 5.87 3.50 21.17
N ARG A 46 6.76 2.67 21.71
CA ARG A 46 7.11 1.37 21.09
C ARG A 46 6.01 0.30 21.18
N LYS A 47 4.91 0.56 21.89
CA LYS A 47 3.77 -0.36 22.00
C LYS A 47 3.21 -0.70 20.62
N MET A 48 3.23 -1.98 20.25
CA MET A 48 2.53 -2.50 19.08
C MET A 48 1.02 -2.34 19.23
N PRO A 49 0.27 -2.19 18.12
CA PRO A 49 -1.18 -2.15 18.18
C PRO A 49 -1.75 -3.47 18.73
N ASP A 50 -2.81 -3.35 19.52
CA ASP A 50 -3.53 -4.48 20.10
C ASP A 50 -5.05 -4.31 19.92
N GLN A 51 -5.85 -5.12 20.61
CA GLN A 51 -7.31 -5.07 20.50
C GLN A 51 -7.96 -3.76 20.96
N GLU A 52 -7.22 -2.88 21.66
CA GLU A 52 -7.71 -1.55 22.06
C GLU A 52 -7.54 -0.53 20.93
N ASP A 53 -6.80 -0.87 19.87
CA ASP A 53 -6.55 0.00 18.75
C ASP A 53 -7.60 -0.13 17.64
N VAL A 54 -8.29 0.97 17.37
CA VAL A 54 -9.32 1.07 16.33
C VAL A 54 -8.94 2.20 15.38
N ILE A 55 -8.78 1.85 14.11
CA ILE A 55 -8.33 2.77 13.05
C ILE A 55 -9.51 3.10 12.14
N LEU A 56 -9.88 4.37 12.07
CA LEU A 56 -10.85 4.86 11.07
C LEU A 56 -10.11 5.18 9.76
N ILE A 57 -10.57 4.59 8.66
CA ILE A 57 -10.05 4.89 7.31
C ILE A 57 -11.04 5.83 6.61
N ALA A 58 -10.56 6.96 6.09
CA ALA A 58 -11.39 7.92 5.36
C ALA A 58 -10.58 8.71 4.34
N TYR A 59 -11.24 9.17 3.28
CA TYR A 59 -10.70 10.26 2.47
C TYR A 59 -10.76 11.58 3.24
N GLY A 60 -9.80 12.48 3.01
CA GLY A 60 -9.75 13.78 3.67
C GLY A 60 -10.98 14.65 3.46
N ASP A 61 -11.78 14.36 2.43
CA ASP A 61 -13.03 15.01 2.03
C ASP A 61 -14.28 14.15 2.20
N SER A 62 -14.20 13.02 2.92
CA SER A 62 -15.37 12.19 3.23
C SER A 62 -16.45 12.95 4.02
N ILE A 63 -16.05 13.93 4.83
CA ILE A 63 -16.95 14.81 5.60
C ILE A 63 -16.56 16.26 5.29
N CYS A 64 -17.49 17.01 4.71
CA CYS A 64 -17.27 18.40 4.31
C CYS A 64 -18.32 19.33 4.94
N ASP A 65 -17.90 20.56 5.27
CA ASP A 65 -18.80 21.64 5.68
C ASP A 65 -18.52 22.90 4.85
N LYS A 66 -19.56 23.71 4.63
CA LYS A 66 -19.49 24.84 3.72
C LYS A 66 -18.63 25.96 4.31
N GLY A 67 -17.58 26.33 3.60
CA GLY A 67 -16.69 27.44 3.98
C GLY A 67 -15.53 27.04 4.88
N GLU A 68 -15.30 25.73 5.08
CA GLU A 68 -14.15 25.20 5.79
C GLU A 68 -13.37 24.22 4.90
N LYS A 69 -12.07 24.10 5.13
CA LYS A 69 -11.23 23.11 4.47
C LYS A 69 -11.60 21.70 4.96
N PRO A 70 -11.74 20.69 4.07
CA PRO A 70 -12.18 19.35 4.44
C PRO A 70 -11.42 18.70 5.61
N LEU A 71 -10.08 18.86 5.69
CA LEU A 71 -9.32 18.29 6.81
C LEU A 71 -9.65 18.94 8.16
N ALA A 72 -9.98 20.23 8.17
CA ALA A 72 -10.43 20.91 9.38
C ALA A 72 -11.82 20.42 9.81
N THR A 73 -12.73 20.20 8.85
CA THR A 73 -14.05 19.61 9.11
C THR A 73 -13.92 18.17 9.62
N LEU A 74 -13.09 17.35 8.98
CA LEU A 74 -12.80 15.98 9.41
C LEU A 74 -12.28 15.96 10.86
N PHE A 75 -11.33 16.84 11.19
CA PHE A 75 -10.83 16.94 12.56
C PHE A 75 -11.92 17.26 13.59
N LYS A 76 -12.83 18.20 13.28
CA LYS A 76 -13.98 18.50 14.15
C LYS A 76 -14.90 17.30 14.30
N PHE A 77 -15.18 16.60 13.20
CA PHE A 77 -16.00 15.40 13.21
C PHE A 77 -15.40 14.31 14.12
N LEU A 78 -14.11 14.02 13.94
CA LEU A 78 -13.38 13.03 14.75
C LEU A 78 -13.46 13.37 16.24
N LYS A 79 -13.20 14.64 16.59
CA LYS A 79 -13.27 15.15 17.96
C LYS A 79 -14.65 15.03 18.57
N GLN A 80 -15.69 15.32 17.80
CA GLN A 80 -17.05 15.41 18.31
C GLN A 80 -17.76 14.06 18.39
N TYR A 81 -17.50 13.17 17.42
CA TYR A 81 -18.31 11.97 17.23
C TYR A 81 -17.54 10.66 17.43
N THR A 82 -16.20 10.67 17.37
CA THR A 82 -15.42 9.42 17.36
C THR A 82 -14.32 9.32 18.41
N ALA A 83 -14.10 10.37 19.21
CA ALA A 83 -12.98 10.46 20.14
C ALA A 83 -12.93 9.35 21.21
N ASP A 84 -14.09 8.81 21.60
CA ASP A 84 -14.19 7.81 22.67
C ASP A 84 -13.85 6.37 22.21
N PHE A 85 -13.78 6.11 20.90
CA PHE A 85 -13.63 4.75 20.37
C PHE A 85 -12.59 4.61 19.24
N ILE A 86 -12.16 5.69 18.60
CA ILE A 86 -11.12 5.65 17.56
C ILE A 86 -9.78 6.10 18.15
N THR A 87 -8.75 5.27 18.02
CA THR A 87 -7.39 5.56 18.48
C THR A 87 -6.46 6.03 17.36
N GLY A 88 -6.77 5.65 16.12
CA GLY A 88 -5.98 5.98 14.93
C GLY A 88 -6.84 6.40 13.74
N VAL A 89 -6.25 7.17 12.84
CA VAL A 89 -6.93 7.62 11.62
C VAL A 89 -6.01 7.40 10.44
N HIS A 90 -6.49 6.66 9.44
CA HIS A 90 -5.87 6.55 8.13
C HIS A 90 -6.55 7.54 7.19
N ILE A 91 -5.84 8.60 6.87
CA ILE A 91 -6.28 9.53 5.83
C ILE A 91 -5.72 8.97 4.52
N LEU A 92 -6.61 8.49 3.66
CA LEU A 92 -6.28 8.03 2.30
C LEU A 92 -5.56 9.15 1.53
N PRO A 93 -4.84 8.84 0.43
CA PRO A 93 -3.82 9.73 -0.11
C PRO A 93 -4.32 11.18 -0.29
N PHE A 94 -3.71 12.09 0.47
CA PHE A 94 -4.10 13.51 0.55
C PHE A 94 -3.15 14.43 -0.20
N PHE A 95 -2.26 13.86 -1.01
CA PHE A 95 -1.31 14.58 -1.86
C PHE A 95 -1.99 15.04 -3.17
N PRO A 96 -1.43 16.03 -3.88
CA PRO A 96 -1.82 16.30 -5.26
C PRO A 96 -1.72 15.04 -6.14
N TYR A 97 -2.75 14.75 -6.94
CA TYR A 97 -2.84 13.57 -7.79
C TYR A 97 -3.60 13.86 -9.10
N THR A 98 -3.49 12.97 -10.08
CA THR A 98 -4.20 13.08 -11.38
C THR A 98 -5.33 12.07 -11.59
N SER A 99 -5.22 10.88 -11.02
CA SER A 99 -6.22 9.81 -11.14
C SER A 99 -6.16 8.83 -9.97
N ASP A 100 -7.00 7.79 -10.02
CA ASP A 100 -7.04 6.69 -9.05
C ASP A 100 -7.27 7.17 -7.61
N ASP A 101 -8.16 8.16 -7.44
CA ASP A 101 -8.60 8.71 -6.15
C ASP A 101 -7.48 8.96 -5.12
N GLY A 102 -6.34 9.48 -5.58
CA GLY A 102 -5.20 9.80 -4.72
C GLY A 102 -3.96 8.94 -4.95
N PHE A 103 -4.07 7.80 -5.64
CA PHE A 103 -2.96 6.87 -5.83
C PHE A 103 -2.07 7.20 -7.03
N SER A 104 -2.47 8.11 -7.93
CA SER A 104 -1.57 8.67 -8.96
C SER A 104 -0.98 10.01 -8.54
N ILE A 105 -0.01 9.98 -7.61
CA ILE A 105 0.55 11.19 -6.94
C ILE A 105 1.44 12.01 -7.88
N THR A 106 1.24 13.34 -7.91
CA THR A 106 2.10 14.29 -8.64
C THR A 106 3.16 14.93 -7.74
N ASN A 107 2.88 15.16 -6.45
CA ASN A 107 3.82 15.75 -5.50
C ASN A 107 3.66 15.16 -4.09
N TYR A 108 4.69 14.45 -3.62
CA TYR A 108 4.69 13.86 -2.27
C TYR A 108 4.93 14.87 -1.14
N TYR A 109 5.42 16.08 -1.43
CA TYR A 109 5.86 17.02 -0.38
C TYR A 109 4.80 18.06 0.00
N GLU A 110 3.63 18.02 -0.62
CA GLU A 110 2.54 18.97 -0.44
C GLU A 110 1.23 18.25 -0.11
N VAL A 111 0.42 18.84 0.76
CA VAL A 111 -0.97 18.42 0.91
C VAL A 111 -1.78 19.07 -0.20
N ARG A 112 -2.75 18.36 -0.77
CA ARG A 112 -3.66 18.90 -1.80
C ARG A 112 -4.38 20.13 -1.25
N ASP A 113 -4.16 21.29 -1.87
CA ASP A 113 -4.66 22.59 -1.42
C ASP A 113 -6.17 22.58 -1.16
N GLU A 114 -6.96 21.85 -1.95
CA GLU A 114 -8.41 21.72 -1.76
C GLU A 114 -8.79 21.08 -0.42
N LEU A 115 -7.94 20.22 0.15
CA LEU A 115 -8.15 19.53 1.42
C LEU A 115 -7.73 20.34 2.65
N GLY A 116 -6.62 21.07 2.56
CA GLY A 116 -5.99 21.77 3.68
C GLY A 116 -4.47 21.81 3.54
N GLY A 117 -3.75 21.84 4.65
CA GLY A 117 -2.28 21.86 4.67
C GLY A 117 -1.66 20.87 5.65
N TRP A 118 -0.32 20.80 5.67
CA TRP A 118 0.42 20.00 6.67
C TRP A 118 0.07 20.37 8.12
N GLU A 119 -0.34 21.62 8.37
CA GLU A 119 -0.81 22.08 9.68
C GLU A 119 -2.08 21.33 10.14
N ASP A 120 -2.99 21.01 9.22
CA ASP A 120 -4.20 20.24 9.53
C ASP A 120 -3.86 18.76 9.78
N ILE A 121 -2.94 18.21 8.98
CA ILE A 121 -2.40 16.86 9.16
C ILE A 121 -1.75 16.72 10.54
N GLN A 122 -0.89 17.68 10.92
CA GLN A 122 -0.27 17.72 12.25
C GLN A 122 -1.30 17.89 13.38
N ARG A 123 -2.36 18.66 13.15
CA ARG A 123 -3.45 18.80 14.13
C ARG A 123 -4.16 17.47 14.39
N ILE A 124 -4.39 16.68 13.35
CA ILE A 124 -4.98 15.33 13.46
C ILE A 124 -3.99 14.37 14.13
N SER A 125 -2.72 14.35 13.69
CA SER A 125 -1.70 13.45 14.25
C SER A 125 -1.34 13.74 15.70
N GLY A 126 -1.53 14.98 16.16
CA GLY A 126 -1.41 15.35 17.58
C GLY A 126 -2.50 14.77 18.48
N HIS A 127 -3.58 14.21 17.93
CA HIS A 127 -4.70 13.64 18.67
C HIS A 127 -4.95 12.16 18.39
N TYR A 128 -4.61 11.68 17.19
CA TYR A 128 -4.83 10.30 16.75
C TYR A 128 -3.55 9.70 16.20
N LYS A 129 -3.39 8.38 16.34
CA LYS A 129 -2.29 7.66 15.69
C LYS A 129 -2.51 7.67 14.17
N MET A 130 -1.82 8.56 13.46
CA MET A 130 -2.06 8.79 12.04
C MET A 130 -1.42 7.71 11.16
N MET A 131 -2.19 7.19 10.20
CA MET A 131 -1.70 6.35 9.11
C MET A 131 -1.70 7.14 7.80
N VAL A 132 -0.61 7.02 7.05
CA VAL A 132 -0.40 7.69 5.76
C VAL A 132 0.01 6.65 4.72
N ASP A 133 -0.52 6.78 3.51
CA ASP A 133 -0.06 6.02 2.35
C ASP A 133 1.30 6.51 1.86
N LEU A 134 2.26 5.60 1.78
CA LEU A 134 3.45 5.75 0.96
C LEU A 134 3.22 5.00 -0.34
N VAL A 135 2.69 5.72 -1.34
CA VAL A 135 2.59 5.24 -2.73
C VAL A 135 3.99 5.13 -3.31
N ILE A 136 4.61 3.97 -3.08
CA ILE A 136 6.05 3.78 -3.29
C ILE A 136 6.38 3.20 -4.67
N ASN A 137 5.45 2.51 -5.31
CA ASN A 137 5.72 1.80 -6.55
C ASN A 137 5.77 2.72 -7.78
N HIS A 138 4.94 3.76 -7.81
CA HIS A 138 4.66 4.54 -9.01
C HIS A 138 4.31 5.99 -8.66
N VAL A 139 4.41 6.87 -9.66
CA VAL A 139 3.95 8.26 -9.60
C VAL A 139 3.07 8.57 -10.80
N SER A 140 2.33 9.67 -10.73
CA SER A 140 1.67 10.24 -11.90
C SER A 140 2.67 10.59 -13.00
N LYS A 141 2.29 10.33 -14.26
CA LYS A 141 3.00 10.85 -15.45
C LYS A 141 3.02 12.38 -15.49
N SER A 142 2.18 13.07 -14.71
CA SER A 142 2.20 14.52 -14.58
C SER A 142 3.07 15.00 -13.42
N SER A 143 3.82 14.10 -12.76
CA SER A 143 4.77 14.48 -11.72
C SER A 143 5.98 15.24 -12.30
N PRO A 144 6.59 16.17 -11.54
CA PRO A 144 7.85 16.81 -11.93
C PRO A 144 8.99 15.82 -12.15
N TRP A 145 8.96 14.66 -11.48
CA TRP A 145 9.93 13.59 -11.69
C TRP A 145 9.81 13.01 -13.10
N PHE A 146 8.59 12.71 -13.55
CA PHE A 146 8.37 12.18 -14.89
C PHE A 146 8.60 13.23 -15.98
N GLU A 147 8.24 14.49 -15.72
CA GLU A 147 8.59 15.60 -16.60
C GLU A 147 10.11 15.72 -16.77
N GLY A 148 10.87 15.59 -15.67
CA GLY A 148 12.32 15.54 -15.70
C GLY A 148 12.87 14.37 -16.51
N TYR A 149 12.27 13.18 -16.39
CA TYR A 149 12.60 12.01 -17.21
C TYR A 149 12.36 12.25 -18.70
N ILE A 150 11.20 12.82 -19.08
CA ILE A 150 10.87 13.18 -20.47
C ILE A 150 11.91 14.16 -21.04
N LYS A 151 12.36 15.12 -20.24
CA LYS A 151 13.38 16.11 -20.62
C LYS A 151 14.82 15.58 -20.56
N CYS A 152 15.01 14.31 -20.17
CA CYS A 152 16.32 13.70 -19.95
C CYS A 152 17.19 14.47 -18.94
N ASP A 153 16.58 15.03 -17.89
CA ASP A 153 17.32 15.60 -16.76
C ASP A 153 18.16 14.49 -16.12
N SER A 154 19.46 14.76 -15.94
CA SER A 154 20.41 13.84 -15.31
C SER A 154 19.96 13.29 -13.96
N ARG A 155 19.15 14.03 -13.20
CA ARG A 155 18.59 13.59 -11.93
C ARG A 155 17.52 12.49 -12.10
N TYR A 156 16.69 12.59 -13.14
CA TYR A 156 15.48 11.78 -13.31
C TYR A 156 15.55 10.79 -14.47
N LYS A 157 16.58 10.85 -15.32
CA LYS A 157 16.73 9.99 -16.51
C LYS A 157 16.59 8.50 -16.24
N ASP A 158 16.97 8.05 -15.03
CA ASP A 158 16.96 6.65 -14.61
C ASP A 158 15.93 6.40 -13.47
N PHE A 159 15.03 7.34 -13.19
CA PHE A 159 13.98 7.19 -12.17
C PHE A 159 12.86 6.23 -12.60
N PHE A 160 12.70 6.00 -13.90
CA PHE A 160 11.62 5.20 -14.48
C PHE A 160 12.16 4.05 -15.31
N ILE A 161 11.34 3.03 -15.47
CA ILE A 161 11.70 1.80 -16.17
C ILE A 161 11.34 1.96 -17.64
N THR A 162 12.35 2.00 -18.50
CA THR A 162 12.18 1.89 -19.96
C THR A 162 12.35 0.44 -20.37
N ALA A 163 11.44 -0.09 -21.19
CA ALA A 163 11.41 -1.49 -21.58
C ALA A 163 11.23 -1.63 -23.10
N ASP A 164 11.69 -2.75 -23.68
CA ASP A 164 11.51 -3.02 -25.11
C ASP A 164 10.17 -3.76 -25.33
N PRO A 165 9.19 -3.18 -26.04
CA PRO A 165 7.89 -3.80 -26.25
C PRO A 165 7.94 -5.12 -27.02
N LYS A 166 9.08 -5.50 -27.60
CA LYS A 166 9.30 -6.78 -28.30
C LYS A 166 9.74 -7.92 -27.39
N GLN A 167 10.05 -7.65 -26.11
CA GLN A 167 10.44 -8.68 -25.15
C GLN A 167 9.24 -9.47 -24.60
N ASP A 168 9.53 -10.64 -24.02
CA ASP A 168 8.52 -11.49 -23.39
C ASP A 168 8.24 -11.05 -21.95
N TYR A 169 7.01 -10.56 -21.73
CA TYR A 169 6.47 -10.17 -20.43
C TYR A 169 5.36 -11.11 -19.93
N SER A 170 5.17 -12.28 -20.57
CA SER A 170 4.07 -13.21 -20.26
C SER A 170 4.03 -13.70 -18.81
N LYS A 171 5.18 -13.67 -18.11
CA LYS A 171 5.29 -14.07 -16.70
C LYS A 171 4.89 -12.98 -15.71
N VAL A 172 4.90 -11.72 -16.11
CA VAL A 172 4.60 -10.57 -15.25
C VAL A 172 3.17 -10.66 -14.74
N ILE A 173 2.99 -10.55 -13.42
CA ILE A 173 1.66 -10.49 -12.83
C ILE A 173 1.05 -9.11 -13.12
N ARG A 174 -0.17 -9.11 -13.65
CA ARG A 174 -0.88 -7.88 -14.03
C ARG A 174 -2.18 -7.77 -13.23
N PRO A 175 -2.35 -6.70 -12.43
CA PRO A 175 -3.58 -6.50 -11.65
C PRO A 175 -4.75 -6.02 -12.54
N ARG A 176 -4.44 -5.36 -13.66
CA ARG A 176 -5.41 -4.81 -14.60
C ARG A 176 -5.26 -5.41 -16.00
N THR A 177 -6.32 -5.33 -16.80
CA THR A 177 -6.34 -5.78 -18.20
C THR A 177 -5.63 -4.82 -19.16
N LEU A 178 -5.15 -3.66 -18.67
CA LEU A 178 -4.50 -2.59 -19.44
C LEU A 178 -3.04 -2.90 -19.82
N PRO A 179 -2.55 -2.51 -21.01
CA PRO A 179 -1.18 -2.79 -21.45
C PRO A 179 -0.12 -2.44 -20.40
N LEU A 180 0.89 -3.31 -20.26
CA LEU A 180 1.97 -3.14 -19.28
C LEU A 180 2.88 -1.95 -19.61
N LEU A 181 3.06 -1.65 -20.90
CA LEU A 181 3.97 -0.63 -21.39
C LEU A 181 3.19 0.48 -22.07
N THR A 182 3.55 1.73 -21.76
CA THR A 182 2.95 2.93 -22.34
C THR A 182 4.00 3.69 -23.17
N PRO A 183 3.74 3.99 -24.46
CA PRO A 183 4.65 4.80 -25.27
C PRO A 183 4.62 6.27 -24.81
N VAL A 184 5.80 6.89 -24.74
CA VAL A 184 5.99 8.29 -24.38
C VAL A 184 7.08 8.93 -25.23
N GLU A 185 6.86 10.17 -25.62
CA GLU A 185 7.85 10.98 -26.33
C GLU A 185 8.83 11.60 -25.32
N THR A 186 10.12 11.34 -25.49
CA THR A 186 11.19 11.95 -24.67
C THR A 186 12.11 12.81 -25.55
N ALA A 187 12.97 13.61 -24.93
CA ALA A 187 13.98 14.40 -25.64
C ALA A 187 14.97 13.53 -26.45
N GLU A 188 15.05 12.22 -26.15
CA GLU A 188 15.86 11.24 -26.87
C GLU A 188 15.05 10.39 -27.88
N GLY A 189 13.76 10.69 -28.07
CA GLY A 189 12.82 9.96 -28.92
C GLY A 189 11.78 9.14 -28.14
N GLU A 190 11.00 8.36 -28.87
CA GLU A 190 9.96 7.49 -28.30
C GLU A 190 10.57 6.42 -27.39
N LYS A 191 10.00 6.27 -26.19
CA LYS A 191 10.34 5.23 -25.21
C LYS A 191 9.06 4.54 -24.73
N PHE A 192 9.19 3.30 -24.28
CA PHE A 192 8.08 2.55 -23.68
C PHE A 192 8.34 2.42 -22.18
N VAL A 193 7.52 3.08 -21.37
CA VAL A 193 7.66 3.09 -19.91
C VAL A 193 6.76 2.05 -19.26
N TRP A 194 7.22 1.50 -18.15
CA TRP A 194 6.48 0.50 -17.38
C TRP A 194 5.33 1.14 -16.60
N THR A 195 4.12 0.63 -16.78
CA THR A 195 2.88 1.15 -16.19
C THR A 195 2.01 -0.03 -15.72
N THR A 196 2.28 -0.54 -14.52
CA THR A 196 1.66 -1.77 -13.97
C THR A 196 0.14 -1.65 -13.81
N PHE A 197 -0.34 -0.46 -13.44
CA PHE A 197 -1.73 -0.21 -13.06
C PHE A 197 -2.51 0.51 -14.15
N SER A 198 -2.04 1.68 -14.58
CA SER A 198 -2.65 2.49 -15.63
C SER A 198 -1.60 3.32 -16.39
N PRO A 199 -1.90 3.80 -17.60
CA PRO A 199 -0.99 4.69 -18.33
C PRO A 199 -0.67 6.02 -17.61
N ASP A 200 -1.42 6.37 -16.57
CA ASP A 200 -1.17 7.55 -15.75
C ASP A 200 -0.18 7.27 -14.61
N GLN A 201 -0.06 6.01 -14.18
CA GLN A 201 0.79 5.57 -13.07
C GLN A 201 2.07 4.93 -13.63
N VAL A 202 3.16 5.69 -13.64
CA VAL A 202 4.46 5.24 -14.17
C VAL A 202 5.31 4.67 -13.04
N ASP A 203 5.76 3.42 -13.20
CA ASP A 203 6.52 2.70 -12.20
C ASP A 203 7.93 3.26 -12.00
N LEU A 204 8.31 3.42 -10.73
CA LEU A 204 9.64 3.84 -10.30
C LEU A 204 10.65 2.70 -10.41
N ASN A 205 11.88 3.05 -10.77
CA ASN A 205 13.00 2.12 -10.97
C ASN A 205 13.85 1.96 -9.70
N PHE A 206 13.46 1.05 -8.80
CA PHE A 206 14.23 0.81 -7.56
C PHE A 206 15.61 0.18 -7.76
N ALA A 207 15.93 -0.33 -8.96
CA ALA A 207 17.30 -0.74 -9.29
C ALA A 207 18.27 0.45 -9.38
N ASN A 208 17.73 1.67 -9.50
CA ASN A 208 18.45 2.92 -9.30
C ASN A 208 18.42 3.32 -7.82
N PRO A 209 19.57 3.40 -7.12
CA PRO A 209 19.60 3.77 -5.70
C PRO A 209 19.10 5.19 -5.41
N GLU A 210 19.10 6.10 -6.39
CA GLU A 210 18.53 7.45 -6.22
C GLU A 210 17.03 7.40 -5.90
N VAL A 211 16.30 6.45 -6.50
CA VAL A 211 14.86 6.26 -6.26
C VAL A 211 14.63 5.82 -4.81
N LEU A 212 15.44 4.88 -4.31
CA LEU A 212 15.35 4.45 -2.91
C LEU A 212 15.60 5.62 -1.96
N LEU A 213 16.66 6.41 -2.21
CA LEU A 213 17.01 7.54 -1.36
C LEU A 213 15.93 8.63 -1.36
N GLU A 214 15.36 8.94 -2.53
CA GLU A 214 14.25 9.91 -2.64
C GLU A 214 13.01 9.40 -1.91
N MET A 215 12.64 8.12 -2.06
CA MET A 215 11.48 7.56 -1.36
C MET A 215 11.70 7.42 0.16
N LEU A 216 12.92 7.19 0.63
CA LEU A 216 13.26 7.32 2.05
C LEU A 216 13.11 8.76 2.53
N ASN A 217 13.49 9.75 1.72
CA ASN A 217 13.29 11.15 2.07
C ASN A 217 11.79 11.53 2.15
N VAL A 218 10.96 11.01 1.24
CA VAL A 218 9.50 11.12 1.30
C VAL A 218 8.95 10.49 2.59
N LEU A 219 9.33 9.25 2.89
CA LEU A 219 8.96 8.55 4.11
C LEU A 219 9.28 9.36 5.37
N LEU A 220 10.53 9.83 5.49
CA LEU A 220 10.97 10.60 6.66
C LEU A 220 10.26 11.96 6.75
N THR A 221 9.86 12.54 5.63
CA THR A 221 8.99 13.71 5.61
C THR A 221 7.65 13.40 6.28
N TYR A 222 6.99 12.29 5.93
CA TYR A 222 5.69 11.94 6.50
C TYR A 222 5.77 11.71 8.01
N VAL A 223 6.82 11.00 8.44
CA VAL A 223 7.09 10.76 9.86
C VAL A 223 7.35 12.08 10.60
N SER A 224 8.06 13.04 9.99
CA SER A 224 8.28 14.36 10.60
C SER A 224 6.98 15.16 10.81
N TYR A 225 5.93 14.87 10.04
CA TYR A 225 4.59 15.43 10.22
C TYR A 225 3.67 14.58 11.12
N GLY A 226 4.24 13.57 11.80
CA GLY A 226 3.56 12.78 12.83
C GLY A 226 2.91 11.49 12.33
N ALA A 227 3.26 11.00 11.14
CA ALA A 227 2.80 9.70 10.68
C ALA A 227 3.33 8.58 11.59
N ARG A 228 2.41 7.90 12.27
CA ARG A 228 2.68 6.77 13.17
C ARG A 228 2.67 5.45 12.40
N TYR A 229 1.76 5.30 11.45
CA TYR A 229 1.67 4.15 10.57
C TYR A 229 1.98 4.57 9.14
N ILE A 230 2.72 3.72 8.44
CA ILE A 230 3.05 3.90 7.02
C ILE A 230 2.49 2.71 6.27
N ARG A 231 1.49 2.95 5.42
CA ARG A 231 0.95 1.95 4.50
C ARG A 231 1.79 1.93 3.23
N LEU A 232 2.49 0.84 2.98
CA LEU A 232 3.26 0.63 1.76
C LEU A 232 2.33 0.12 0.67
N ASP A 233 1.87 1.07 -0.15
CA ASP A 233 0.94 0.81 -1.25
C ASP A 233 1.66 0.15 -2.44
N ALA A 234 1.01 -0.84 -3.05
CA ALA A 234 1.52 -1.56 -4.22
C ALA A 234 2.95 -2.13 -4.03
N VAL A 235 3.38 -2.37 -2.78
CA VAL A 235 4.75 -2.75 -2.45
C VAL A 235 5.17 -4.07 -3.11
N GLY A 236 4.21 -4.95 -3.35
CA GLY A 236 4.44 -6.23 -4.06
C GLY A 236 5.09 -6.07 -5.43
N PHE A 237 4.92 -4.94 -6.11
CA PHE A 237 5.38 -4.70 -7.48
C PHE A 237 6.65 -3.86 -7.57
N ILE A 238 7.24 -3.45 -6.45
CA ILE A 238 8.31 -2.43 -6.39
C ILE A 238 9.57 -2.79 -7.19
N TRP A 239 9.88 -4.08 -7.37
CA TRP A 239 11.06 -4.54 -8.10
C TRP A 239 10.71 -5.29 -9.39
N LYS A 240 11.39 -4.92 -10.49
CA LYS A 240 11.10 -5.44 -11.82
C LYS A 240 12.31 -6.21 -12.35
N GLN A 241 12.08 -7.45 -12.77
CA GLN A 241 13.09 -8.30 -13.39
C GLN A 241 12.46 -9.08 -14.55
N PRO A 242 12.79 -8.76 -15.81
CA PRO A 242 12.30 -9.50 -16.97
C PRO A 242 12.53 -11.01 -16.84
N GLY A 243 11.55 -11.81 -17.28
CA GLY A 243 11.56 -13.27 -17.14
C GLY A 243 11.07 -13.81 -15.79
N THR A 244 10.66 -12.94 -14.86
CA THR A 244 10.05 -13.28 -13.57
C THR A 244 8.59 -12.79 -13.47
N THR A 245 7.95 -12.98 -12.32
CA THR A 245 6.61 -12.44 -12.03
C THR A 245 6.62 -10.93 -11.80
N CYS A 246 7.77 -10.31 -11.51
CA CYS A 246 7.89 -8.92 -11.05
C CYS A 246 6.98 -8.60 -9.85
N MET A 247 6.68 -9.62 -9.03
CA MET A 247 5.87 -9.51 -7.82
C MET A 247 6.48 -10.39 -6.74
N HIS A 248 6.56 -9.87 -5.50
CA HIS A 248 7.11 -10.57 -4.32
C HIS A 248 8.56 -11.05 -4.50
N LEU A 249 9.37 -10.31 -5.27
CA LEU A 249 10.76 -10.69 -5.48
C LEU A 249 11.57 -10.51 -4.20
N LYS A 250 12.71 -11.21 -4.07
CA LYS A 250 13.58 -11.10 -2.89
C LYS A 250 14.03 -9.64 -2.65
N GLU A 251 14.18 -8.85 -3.70
CA GLU A 251 14.52 -7.44 -3.66
C GLU A 251 13.36 -6.60 -3.10
N THR A 252 12.11 -7.00 -3.36
CA THR A 252 10.92 -6.38 -2.74
C THR A 252 10.98 -6.53 -1.22
N HIS A 253 11.19 -7.75 -0.72
CA HIS A 253 11.35 -7.99 0.72
C HIS A 253 12.55 -7.24 1.30
N ALA A 254 13.68 -7.19 0.57
CA ALA A 254 14.86 -6.46 1.00
C ALA A 254 14.58 -4.96 1.16
N ILE A 255 13.78 -4.35 0.28
CA ILE A 255 13.37 -2.94 0.43
C ILE A 255 12.52 -2.74 1.69
N VAL A 256 11.54 -3.60 1.97
CA VAL A 256 10.68 -3.44 3.15
C VAL A 256 11.50 -3.60 4.44
N LYS A 257 12.40 -4.58 4.50
CA LYS A 257 13.33 -4.76 5.62
C LYS A 257 14.30 -3.59 5.79
N LEU A 258 14.77 -3.02 4.68
CA LEU A 258 15.62 -1.83 4.71
C LEU A 258 14.85 -0.62 5.25
N VAL A 259 13.64 -0.37 4.76
CA VAL A 259 12.76 0.68 5.26
C VAL A 259 12.50 0.51 6.76
N ARG A 260 12.24 -0.72 7.21
CA ARG A 260 12.10 -1.07 8.62
C ARG A 260 13.35 -0.71 9.43
N ALA A 261 14.52 -1.13 8.97
CA ALA A 261 15.78 -0.84 9.66
C ALA A 261 16.08 0.66 9.75
N VAL A 262 15.76 1.44 8.72
CA VAL A 262 15.89 2.91 8.76
C VAL A 262 14.97 3.50 9.82
N LEU A 263 13.69 3.11 9.84
CA LEU A 263 12.74 3.61 10.83
C LEU A 263 13.08 3.20 12.27
N ASP A 264 13.57 1.97 12.48
CA ASP A 264 14.02 1.51 13.80
C ASP A 264 15.20 2.35 14.33
N GLU A 265 16.01 2.95 13.45
CA GLU A 265 17.12 3.83 13.80
C GLU A 265 16.69 5.26 14.14
N VAL A 266 15.92 5.89 13.26
CA VAL A 266 15.64 7.34 13.37
C VAL A 266 14.24 7.70 13.87
N ALA A 267 13.30 6.77 13.80
CA ALA A 267 11.88 7.02 14.05
C ALA A 267 11.25 5.85 14.79
N LEU A 268 11.92 5.38 15.84
CA LEU A 268 11.53 4.18 16.54
C LEU A 268 10.07 4.24 17.04
N GLY A 269 9.34 3.16 16.78
CA GLY A 269 7.90 3.06 17.01
C GLY A 269 7.06 3.34 15.77
N THR A 270 7.58 3.88 14.67
CA THR A 270 6.81 3.96 13.43
C THR A 270 6.49 2.56 12.91
N ILE A 271 5.21 2.31 12.61
CA ILE A 271 4.69 1.00 12.24
C ILE A 271 4.51 0.93 10.72
N ILE A 272 5.03 -0.11 10.10
CA ILE A 272 4.87 -0.40 8.68
C ILE A 272 3.74 -1.39 8.50
N ILE A 273 2.79 -1.06 7.64
CA ILE A 273 1.79 -2.00 7.13
C ILE A 273 1.97 -2.18 5.62
N THR A 274 2.08 -3.42 5.16
CA THR A 274 2.14 -3.72 3.72
C THR A 274 0.74 -3.96 3.19
N GLU A 275 0.44 -3.40 2.03
CA GLU A 275 -0.76 -3.78 1.29
C GLU A 275 -0.41 -4.75 0.15
N THR A 276 -0.95 -5.96 0.26
CA THR A 276 -0.88 -6.98 -0.80
C THR A 276 -2.17 -7.80 -0.82
N ASN A 277 -3.13 -7.42 -1.67
CA ASN A 277 -4.38 -8.16 -1.89
C ASN A 277 -4.16 -9.49 -2.67
N VAL A 278 -3.57 -10.46 -1.99
CA VAL A 278 -3.10 -11.75 -2.52
C VAL A 278 -3.51 -12.92 -1.59
N PRO A 279 -3.33 -14.20 -2.00
CA PRO A 279 -3.55 -15.34 -1.10
C PRO A 279 -2.80 -15.20 0.22
N HIS A 280 -3.37 -15.79 1.29
CA HIS A 280 -2.91 -15.56 2.67
C HIS A 280 -1.40 -15.78 2.87
N GLU A 281 -0.85 -16.89 2.36
CA GLU A 281 0.57 -17.24 2.48
C GLU A 281 1.50 -16.21 1.82
N GLU A 282 1.10 -15.66 0.68
CA GLU A 282 1.86 -14.60 -0.02
C GLU A 282 1.85 -13.32 0.83
N ASN A 283 0.70 -12.95 1.40
CA ASN A 283 0.54 -11.74 2.19
C ASN A 283 1.30 -11.79 3.53
N ILE A 284 1.23 -12.91 4.27
CA ILE A 284 1.94 -13.04 5.56
C ILE A 284 3.46 -13.18 5.39
N SER A 285 3.96 -13.45 4.19
CA SER A 285 5.40 -13.51 3.93
C SER A 285 6.11 -12.18 4.23
N TYR A 286 5.41 -11.05 4.14
CA TYR A 286 5.88 -9.72 4.49
C TYR A 286 6.08 -9.47 5.98
N LEU A 287 5.67 -10.41 6.85
CA LEU A 287 6.06 -10.38 8.26
C LEU A 287 7.52 -10.83 8.44
N GLY A 288 8.12 -11.50 7.44
CA GLY A 288 9.48 -12.01 7.49
C GLY A 288 9.71 -12.95 8.68
N SER A 289 10.84 -12.78 9.36
CA SER A 289 11.08 -13.41 10.67
C SER A 289 10.69 -12.48 11.83
N GLY A 290 9.77 -11.54 11.56
CA GLY A 290 9.44 -10.38 12.38
C GLY A 290 10.43 -9.23 12.26
N ASP A 291 11.09 -9.14 11.11
CA ASP A 291 12.11 -8.13 10.76
C ASP A 291 11.74 -7.29 9.54
N GLU A 292 10.52 -7.45 9.02
CA GLU A 292 10.01 -6.76 7.84
C GLU A 292 8.83 -5.85 8.24
N ALA A 293 7.63 -6.06 7.70
CA ALA A 293 6.45 -5.30 8.07
C ALA A 293 6.02 -5.63 9.51
N HIS A 294 5.48 -4.63 10.19
CA HIS A 294 4.89 -4.80 11.50
C HIS A 294 3.45 -5.32 11.39
N MET A 295 2.76 -4.96 10.31
CA MET A 295 1.37 -5.30 10.09
C MET A 295 1.14 -5.76 8.66
N VAL A 296 0.21 -6.69 8.51
CA VAL A 296 -0.37 -7.05 7.21
C VAL A 296 -1.89 -7.01 7.32
N TYR A 297 -2.56 -6.64 6.24
CA TYR A 297 -4.02 -6.70 6.16
C TYR A 297 -4.51 -8.15 6.17
N GLN A 298 -5.64 -8.43 6.83
CA GLN A 298 -6.31 -9.73 6.73
C GLN A 298 -7.28 -9.77 5.55
N PHE A 299 -6.74 -9.75 4.34
CA PHE A 299 -7.50 -9.75 3.09
C PHE A 299 -8.48 -10.93 2.89
N PRO A 300 -8.28 -12.13 3.46
CA PRO A 300 -9.30 -13.18 3.39
C PRO A 300 -10.54 -12.89 4.25
N LEU A 301 -10.44 -12.04 5.27
CA LEU A 301 -11.54 -11.78 6.22
C LEU A 301 -12.77 -11.15 5.55
N PRO A 302 -12.67 -10.09 4.74
CA PRO A 302 -13.81 -9.50 4.04
C PRO A 302 -14.63 -10.49 3.18
N PRO A 303 -14.06 -11.21 2.18
CA PRO A 303 -14.84 -12.11 1.33
C PRO A 303 -15.36 -13.33 2.09
N LEU A 304 -14.61 -13.87 3.06
CA LEU A 304 -15.07 -15.04 3.83
C LEU A 304 -16.22 -14.69 4.77
N THR A 305 -16.15 -13.53 5.42
CA THR A 305 -17.25 -13.05 6.27
C THR A 305 -18.50 -12.81 5.42
N MET A 306 -18.33 -12.19 4.24
CA MET A 306 -19.43 -11.98 3.30
C MET A 306 -20.04 -13.31 2.84
N TYR A 307 -19.21 -14.26 2.40
CA TYR A 307 -19.66 -15.60 2.02
C TYR A 307 -20.40 -16.31 3.16
N THR A 308 -19.88 -16.26 4.39
CA THR A 308 -20.52 -16.88 5.57
C THR A 308 -21.90 -16.28 5.85
N LEU A 309 -22.05 -14.96 5.74
CA LEU A 309 -23.34 -14.30 5.95
C LEU A 309 -24.34 -14.62 4.82
N GLN A 310 -23.88 -14.68 3.57
CA GLN A 310 -24.72 -15.01 2.42
C GLN A 310 -25.18 -16.48 2.42
N SER A 311 -24.27 -17.41 2.74
CA SER A 311 -24.52 -18.86 2.74
C SER A 311 -25.20 -19.37 4.02
N GLY A 312 -25.07 -18.63 5.13
CA GLY A 312 -25.45 -19.10 6.45
C GLY A 312 -24.52 -20.16 7.03
N ASP A 313 -23.33 -20.37 6.45
CA ASP A 313 -22.34 -21.37 6.89
C ASP A 313 -21.00 -20.72 7.28
N ALA A 314 -20.62 -20.88 8.55
CA ALA A 314 -19.37 -20.38 9.11
C ALA A 314 -18.19 -21.37 8.99
N THR A 315 -18.37 -22.53 8.36
CA THR A 315 -17.36 -23.59 8.29
C THR A 315 -16.05 -23.10 7.67
N LYS A 316 -16.12 -22.38 6.53
CA LYS A 316 -14.94 -21.86 5.83
C LYS A 316 -14.21 -20.79 6.63
N LEU A 317 -14.95 -19.82 7.17
CA LEU A 317 -14.41 -18.77 8.03
C LEU A 317 -13.72 -19.36 9.28
N ASN A 318 -14.37 -20.31 9.96
CA ASN A 318 -13.81 -20.96 11.16
C ASN A 318 -12.55 -21.78 10.85
N LYS A 319 -12.53 -22.48 9.70
CA LYS A 319 -11.35 -23.26 9.29
C LYS A 319 -10.17 -22.34 8.99
N TRP A 320 -10.40 -21.25 8.25
CA TRP A 320 -9.37 -20.26 7.96
C TRP A 320 -8.90 -19.51 9.23
N ALA A 321 -9.81 -19.12 10.13
CA ALA A 321 -9.45 -18.47 11.38
C ALA A 321 -8.53 -19.35 12.24
N LYS A 322 -8.80 -20.67 12.30
CA LYS A 322 -7.91 -21.63 12.98
C LYS A 322 -6.54 -21.76 12.34
N SER A 323 -6.42 -21.61 11.01
CA SER A 323 -5.09 -21.64 10.37
C SER A 323 -4.25 -20.41 10.68
N LEU A 324 -4.82 -19.33 11.20
CA LEU A 324 -4.04 -18.17 11.63
C LEU A 324 -3.09 -18.53 12.79
N GLU A 325 -3.42 -19.52 13.61
CA GLU A 325 -2.55 -20.01 14.70
C GLU A 325 -1.21 -20.58 14.21
N SER A 326 -1.11 -20.99 12.94
CA SER A 326 0.16 -21.45 12.36
C SER A 326 1.04 -20.33 11.82
N THR A 327 0.54 -19.09 11.74
CA THR A 327 1.38 -17.95 11.33
C THR A 327 2.37 -17.64 12.44
N ARG A 328 3.65 -17.56 12.09
CA ARG A 328 4.72 -17.22 13.03
C ARG A 328 4.65 -15.74 13.41
N MET A 329 3.95 -15.46 14.50
CA MET A 329 3.92 -14.13 15.11
C MET A 329 5.00 -13.96 16.18
N ASN A 330 5.40 -12.72 16.43
CA ASN A 330 6.21 -12.32 17.56
C ASN A 330 5.75 -10.97 18.12
N GLU A 331 6.45 -10.43 19.12
CA GLU A 331 6.06 -9.17 19.78
C GLU A 331 6.14 -7.91 18.87
N TYR A 332 6.67 -8.04 17.65
CA TYR A 332 6.89 -6.95 16.70
C TYR A 332 5.95 -6.99 15.49
N ASN A 333 5.00 -7.94 15.45
CA ASN A 333 4.04 -8.02 14.37
C ASN A 333 2.61 -8.39 14.79
N THR A 334 1.64 -7.95 13.98
CA THR A 334 0.21 -8.23 14.18
C THR A 334 -0.56 -8.11 12.86
N TYR A 335 -1.86 -8.36 12.88
CA TYR A 335 -2.75 -8.19 11.73
C TYR A 335 -3.54 -6.89 11.82
N LEU A 336 -3.91 -6.33 10.65
CA LEU A 336 -5.00 -5.37 10.55
C LEU A 336 -6.27 -6.09 10.05
N ASN A 337 -7.23 -6.26 10.95
CA ASN A 337 -8.54 -6.82 10.62
C ASN A 337 -9.45 -5.74 10.05
N PHE A 338 -10.13 -6.03 8.95
CA PHE A 338 -11.08 -5.15 8.30
C PHE A 338 -12.13 -5.95 7.55
N LEU A 339 -13.26 -5.31 7.24
CA LEU A 339 -14.33 -5.89 6.42
C LEU A 339 -14.52 -5.14 5.10
N ALA A 340 -14.13 -3.87 5.04
CA ALA A 340 -14.24 -3.07 3.83
C ALA A 340 -13.10 -2.05 3.77
N SER A 341 -12.72 -1.69 2.55
CA SER A 341 -11.69 -0.72 2.21
C SER A 341 -12.24 0.30 1.20
N HIS A 342 -11.38 1.20 0.74
CA HIS A 342 -11.70 2.07 -0.40
C HIS A 342 -11.76 1.27 -1.72
N ASP A 343 -10.94 0.22 -1.83
CA ASP A 343 -11.03 -0.75 -2.93
C ASP A 343 -12.20 -1.72 -2.77
N GLY A 344 -12.53 -2.42 -3.85
CA GLY A 344 -13.47 -3.54 -3.84
C GLY A 344 -12.96 -4.73 -3.03
N VAL A 345 -13.88 -5.65 -2.70
CA VAL A 345 -13.54 -6.87 -1.94
C VAL A 345 -12.83 -7.85 -2.87
N GLY A 346 -11.54 -8.10 -2.61
CA GLY A 346 -10.70 -8.99 -3.41
C GLY A 346 -11.15 -10.45 -3.40
N ILE A 347 -11.02 -11.12 -4.55
CA ILE A 347 -11.31 -12.56 -4.71
C ILE A 347 -10.06 -13.43 -4.58
N ARG A 348 -8.88 -12.89 -4.91
CA ARG A 348 -7.61 -13.62 -4.75
C ARG A 348 -7.37 -14.16 -3.32
N PRO A 349 -7.71 -13.42 -2.25
CA PRO A 349 -7.44 -13.87 -0.89
C PRO A 349 -8.16 -15.17 -0.49
N VAL A 350 -9.20 -15.59 -1.23
CA VAL A 350 -9.91 -16.85 -1.00
C VAL A 350 -9.48 -18.00 -1.92
N GLU A 351 -8.45 -17.79 -2.76
CA GLU A 351 -7.82 -18.86 -3.55
C GLU A 351 -7.34 -19.98 -2.60
N GLY A 352 -7.79 -21.21 -2.83
CA GLY A 352 -7.48 -22.36 -1.96
C GLY A 352 -8.33 -22.47 -0.68
N ILE A 353 -9.25 -21.52 -0.43
CA ILE A 353 -10.19 -21.55 0.70
C ILE A 353 -11.61 -21.87 0.21
N LEU A 354 -12.09 -21.09 -0.77
CA LEU A 354 -13.35 -21.32 -1.46
C LEU A 354 -13.09 -22.07 -2.77
N ASP A 355 -13.95 -23.03 -3.09
CA ASP A 355 -13.96 -23.68 -4.41
C ASP A 355 -14.65 -22.81 -5.48
N GLU A 356 -14.67 -23.28 -6.73
CA GLU A 356 -15.24 -22.48 -7.83
C GLU A 356 -16.75 -22.27 -7.69
N GLN A 357 -17.51 -23.23 -7.15
CA GLN A 357 -18.97 -23.09 -6.98
C GLN A 357 -19.27 -22.11 -5.85
N GLU A 358 -18.50 -22.15 -4.77
CA GLU A 358 -18.60 -21.22 -3.65
C GLU A 358 -18.23 -19.80 -4.06
N LYS A 359 -17.19 -19.65 -4.91
CA LYS A 359 -16.82 -18.35 -5.51
C LYS A 359 -17.90 -17.84 -6.45
N GLU A 360 -18.46 -18.68 -7.31
CA GLU A 360 -19.56 -18.31 -8.20
C GLU A 360 -20.79 -17.86 -7.41
N PHE A 361 -21.17 -18.58 -6.35
CA PHE A 361 -22.27 -18.19 -5.46
C PHE A 361 -22.06 -16.81 -4.82
N LEU A 362 -20.84 -16.54 -4.34
CA LEU A 362 -20.45 -15.26 -3.75
C LEU A 362 -20.58 -14.11 -4.77
N LEU A 363 -20.03 -14.30 -5.97
CA LEU A 363 -20.05 -13.33 -7.06
C LEU A 363 -21.47 -13.06 -7.57
N ASP A 364 -22.26 -14.11 -7.79
CA ASP A 364 -23.64 -14.01 -8.25
C ASP A 364 -24.52 -13.25 -7.26
N THR A 365 -24.28 -13.45 -5.96
CA THR A 365 -25.02 -12.74 -4.93
C THR A 365 -24.68 -11.25 -4.92
N VAL A 366 -23.41 -10.89 -5.11
CA VAL A 366 -23.01 -9.49 -5.28
C VAL A 366 -23.67 -8.86 -6.49
N VAL A 367 -23.68 -9.52 -7.65
CA VAL A 367 -24.33 -9.01 -8.87
C VAL A 367 -25.84 -8.87 -8.67
N ARG A 368 -26.48 -9.86 -8.04
CA ARG A 368 -27.92 -9.82 -7.71
C ARG A 368 -28.27 -8.65 -6.78
N ASN A 369 -27.34 -8.28 -5.89
CA ASN A 369 -27.50 -7.17 -4.97
C ASN A 369 -27.16 -5.81 -5.59
N GLY A 370 -26.82 -5.77 -6.89
CA GLY A 370 -26.54 -4.54 -7.64
C GLY A 370 -25.06 -4.13 -7.69
N GLY A 371 -24.16 -4.99 -7.24
CA GLY A 371 -22.71 -4.78 -7.35
C GLY A 371 -22.15 -5.16 -8.72
N TYR A 372 -20.87 -4.86 -8.93
CA TYR A 372 -20.14 -5.14 -10.17
C TYR A 372 -18.85 -5.91 -9.90
N ILE A 373 -18.45 -6.78 -10.83
CA ILE A 373 -17.20 -7.54 -10.72
C ILE A 373 -16.15 -6.93 -11.64
N SER A 374 -15.00 -6.57 -11.06
CA SER A 374 -13.79 -6.22 -11.81
C SER A 374 -13.03 -7.49 -12.15
N TYR A 375 -12.35 -7.51 -13.29
CA TYR A 375 -11.64 -8.69 -13.77
C TYR A 375 -10.16 -8.41 -14.07
N LYS A 376 -9.32 -9.44 -13.97
CA LYS A 376 -7.90 -9.43 -14.33
C LYS A 376 -7.62 -10.36 -15.51
N THR A 377 -6.52 -10.11 -16.22
CA THR A 377 -6.00 -11.01 -17.27
C THR A 377 -5.01 -12.01 -16.67
N ASN A 378 -5.25 -13.29 -16.90
CA ASN A 378 -4.38 -14.39 -16.50
C ASN A 378 -3.24 -14.59 -17.52
N LYS A 379 -2.25 -15.41 -17.15
CA LYS A 379 -1.05 -15.68 -17.97
C LYS A 379 -1.36 -16.28 -19.35
N ASP A 380 -2.42 -17.06 -19.46
CA ASP A 380 -2.89 -17.69 -20.69
C ASP A 380 -3.81 -16.78 -21.53
N GLY A 381 -3.99 -15.52 -21.12
CA GLY A 381 -4.89 -14.57 -21.76
C GLY A 381 -6.36 -14.71 -21.35
N SER A 382 -6.71 -15.72 -20.54
CA SER A 382 -8.05 -15.83 -19.97
C SER A 382 -8.31 -14.70 -18.96
N VAL A 383 -9.58 -14.49 -18.62
CA VAL A 383 -10.00 -13.44 -17.69
C VAL A 383 -10.63 -14.08 -16.46
N SER A 384 -10.26 -13.61 -15.27
CA SER A 384 -10.83 -14.11 -14.00
C SER A 384 -11.31 -12.96 -13.10
N PRO A 385 -12.34 -13.19 -12.25
CA PRO A 385 -12.78 -12.23 -11.25
C PRO A 385 -11.62 -11.78 -10.36
N TYR A 386 -11.54 -10.48 -10.11
CA TYR A 386 -10.49 -9.88 -9.30
C TYR A 386 -11.07 -9.24 -8.04
N GLU A 387 -12.09 -8.39 -8.18
CA GLU A 387 -12.68 -7.61 -7.09
C GLU A 387 -14.20 -7.53 -7.22
N MET A 388 -14.89 -7.57 -6.08
CA MET A 388 -16.31 -7.29 -5.94
C MET A 388 -16.53 -5.84 -5.53
N ASN A 389 -17.19 -5.06 -6.37
CA ASN A 389 -17.47 -3.64 -6.14
C ASN A 389 -18.92 -3.47 -5.67
N ILE A 390 -19.10 -3.37 -4.36
CA ILE A 390 -20.39 -3.21 -3.70
C ILE A 390 -20.18 -2.60 -2.31
N SER A 391 -21.17 -1.87 -1.79
CA SER A 391 -21.14 -1.51 -0.37
C SER A 391 -21.17 -2.80 0.46
N TYR A 392 -20.40 -2.87 1.55
CA TYR A 392 -20.30 -4.13 2.29
C TYR A 392 -21.67 -4.60 2.83
N MET A 393 -22.50 -3.66 3.28
CA MET A 393 -23.87 -3.92 3.73
C MET A 393 -24.75 -4.47 2.60
N ASP A 394 -24.68 -3.91 1.40
CA ASP A 394 -25.42 -4.46 0.26
C ASP A 394 -24.90 -5.84 -0.13
N GLY A 395 -23.60 -6.11 0.04
CA GLY A 395 -22.99 -7.41 -0.22
C GLY A 395 -23.49 -8.53 0.71
N ILE A 396 -23.79 -8.22 1.97
CA ILE A 396 -24.23 -9.22 2.97
C ILE A 396 -25.75 -9.31 3.12
N THR A 397 -26.51 -8.37 2.54
CA THR A 397 -27.98 -8.38 2.63
C THR A 397 -28.60 -9.28 1.57
N ASN A 398 -29.83 -9.74 1.83
CA ASN A 398 -30.57 -10.54 0.87
C ASN A 398 -31.44 -9.63 -0.01
N ALA A 399 -31.10 -9.49 -1.30
CA ALA A 399 -31.89 -8.64 -2.22
C ALA A 399 -33.35 -9.07 -2.41
N SER A 400 -33.75 -10.28 -2.01
CA SER A 400 -35.16 -10.69 -2.01
C SER A 400 -35.97 -10.11 -0.83
N ARG A 401 -35.32 -9.47 0.15
CA ARG A 401 -35.98 -8.81 1.28
C ARG A 401 -36.28 -7.34 0.96
N PRO A 402 -37.38 -6.76 1.51
CA PRO A 402 -37.67 -5.34 1.38
C PRO A 402 -36.51 -4.46 1.85
N LYS A 403 -36.42 -3.24 1.31
CA LYS A 403 -35.37 -2.28 1.68
C LYS A 403 -35.42 -1.89 3.16
N GLU A 404 -36.56 -2.04 3.85
CA GLU A 404 -36.61 -1.81 5.31
C GLU A 404 -36.04 -2.98 6.14
N GLU A 405 -35.96 -4.19 5.57
CA GLU A 405 -35.34 -5.38 6.21
C GLU A 405 -33.86 -5.56 5.86
N ARG A 406 -33.40 -4.94 4.76
CA ARG A 406 -32.00 -4.87 4.35
C ARG A 406 -31.33 -3.68 5.00
#